data_AF-A0A412Z9I4-F1
#
_entry.id   AF-A0A412Z9I4-F1
#
_cell.length_a   1.000
_cell.length_b   1.000
_cell.length_c   1.000
_cell.angle_alpha   90.00
_cell.angle_beta   90.00
_cell.angle_gamma   90.00
#
_symmetry.space_group_name_H-M   'P 1'
#
loop_
_entity.id
_entity.type
_entity.pdbx_description
1 polymer ?
#
loop_
_entity_poly.entity_id
_entity_poly.type
_entity_poly.pdbx_seq_one_letter_code
_entity_poly.pdbx_strand_id
1 'polypeptide(L)'
;MRRITGMFVCISLLLNLSFTSYASERLIPSEGNEYQEILSMKDEVLYHINYGGARGELNRDVEADEVEMERAYKVYANSELLKTNDVKESLENSYYKWQIPVYTDGFTILVDITKVTSIPDDIPEDAKETLKQKLNIWTVGAVYVYDAETVDYDNTVTTSLEEAGYNSDEYSYEVVSGLPGIRYPAAIIFNADEKPEFVIPAQKSTTHAFIGEWPTAAKNREKTATPSNAQNSNNDNINGFFIYYYDDVVRASNSYNQSGIGLSYKKDIIEKNTIAVSIFGAAGILLIIGTKKRNKKRMK
;
A
#
# COMPACT_ATOMS: atom_id res chain seq x y z
N MET A 1 41.42 9.83 -56.05
CA MET A 1 41.86 10.25 -54.70
C MET A 1 40.63 10.55 -53.86
N ARG A 2 40.60 10.00 -52.64
CA ARG A 2 39.54 10.10 -51.63
C ARG A 2 39.08 11.53 -51.37
N ARG A 3 37.77 11.70 -51.11
CA ARG A 3 37.26 12.39 -49.92
C ARG A 3 35.77 12.05 -49.77
N ILE A 4 35.50 11.15 -48.81
CA ILE A 4 34.18 10.99 -48.21
C ILE A 4 34.01 12.22 -47.32
N THR A 5 33.01 13.06 -47.62
CA THR A 5 32.61 14.15 -46.74
C THR A 5 31.21 13.82 -46.28
N GLY A 6 31.12 13.13 -45.15
CA GLY A 6 29.86 12.84 -44.48
C GLY A 6 29.26 14.15 -44.00
N MET A 7 28.03 14.43 -44.45
CA MET A 7 27.22 15.49 -43.89
C MET A 7 26.23 14.84 -42.93
N PHE A 8 26.50 15.02 -41.64
CA PHE A 8 25.63 14.70 -40.52
C PHE A 8 24.28 15.39 -40.73
N VAL A 9 23.22 14.60 -40.95
CA VAL A 9 21.86 15.08 -40.78
C VAL A 9 21.56 14.99 -39.29
N CYS A 10 21.76 16.08 -38.56
CA CYS A 10 21.22 16.26 -37.22
C CYS A 10 19.69 16.32 -37.33
N ILE A 11 19.05 15.15 -37.34
CA ILE A 11 17.63 15.05 -36.99
C ILE A 11 17.59 15.28 -35.48
N SER A 12 17.53 16.54 -35.09
CA SER A 12 17.14 16.96 -33.75
C SER A 12 15.66 16.61 -33.56
N LEU A 13 15.41 15.33 -33.29
CA LEU A 13 14.16 14.84 -32.75
C LEU A 13 14.13 15.29 -31.28
N LEU A 14 13.81 16.57 -31.06
CA LEU A 14 13.39 17.07 -29.75
C LEU A 14 11.99 16.52 -29.47
N LEU A 15 11.90 15.21 -29.21
CA LEU A 15 10.84 14.66 -28.39
C LEU A 15 11.20 14.94 -26.93
N ASN A 16 11.13 16.21 -26.54
CA ASN A 16 10.82 16.54 -25.15
C ASN A 16 9.33 16.29 -24.98
N LEU A 17 8.93 15.02 -25.00
CA LEU A 17 7.70 14.61 -24.33
C LEU A 17 8.05 14.50 -22.85
N SER A 18 8.21 15.65 -22.21
CA SER A 18 8.11 15.75 -20.76
C SER A 18 6.65 15.49 -20.41
N PHE A 19 6.24 14.22 -20.37
CA PHE A 19 5.01 13.84 -19.70
C PHE A 19 5.26 13.94 -18.20
N THR A 20 5.40 15.15 -17.70
CA THR A 20 5.34 15.43 -16.27
C THR A 20 3.88 15.73 -15.95
N SER A 21 3.05 14.69 -16.01
CA SER A 21 1.74 14.68 -15.36
C SER A 21 1.96 14.26 -13.91
N TYR A 22 2.52 15.17 -13.12
CA TYR A 22 2.65 14.98 -11.68
C TYR A 22 1.36 15.47 -11.02
N ALA A 23 0.51 14.48 -10.80
CA ALA A 23 -0.64 14.38 -9.93
C ALA A 23 -1.23 13.05 -10.40
N SER A 24 -0.63 11.94 -9.96
CA SER A 24 -1.09 10.62 -10.39
C SER A 24 -2.40 10.32 -9.66
N GLU A 25 -3.47 10.97 -10.08
CA GLU A 25 -4.82 10.45 -9.97
C GLU A 25 -4.82 9.16 -10.79
N ARG A 26 -4.54 8.02 -10.13
CA ARG A 26 -4.59 6.71 -10.79
C ARG A 26 -5.73 5.89 -10.22
N LEU A 27 -6.91 6.38 -10.61
CA LEU A 27 -7.99 5.55 -11.14
C LEU A 27 -7.38 4.44 -12.01
N ILE A 28 -7.91 3.22 -11.90
CA ILE A 28 -7.49 2.06 -12.69
C ILE A 28 -7.25 2.49 -14.15
N PRO A 29 -6.12 2.15 -14.80
CA PRO A 29 -5.85 2.58 -16.17
C PRO A 29 -7.02 2.23 -17.10
N SER A 30 -7.73 3.25 -17.57
CA SER A 30 -9.05 3.10 -18.20
C SER A 30 -9.04 2.31 -19.52
N GLU A 31 -7.86 2.11 -20.10
CA GLU A 31 -7.66 1.43 -21.38
C GLU A 31 -7.28 -0.06 -21.22
N GLY A 32 -7.12 -0.58 -19.99
CA GLY A 32 -6.69 -1.95 -19.73
C GLY A 32 -7.82 -2.98 -19.65
N ASN A 33 -7.56 -4.23 -20.03
CA ASN A 33 -8.52 -5.35 -19.82
C ASN A 33 -8.87 -5.52 -18.33
N GLU A 34 -7.89 -5.33 -17.45
CA GLU A 34 -8.08 -5.39 -16.00
C GLU A 34 -9.08 -4.35 -15.50
N TYR A 35 -9.14 -3.16 -16.11
CA TYR A 35 -10.12 -2.15 -15.75
C TYR A 35 -11.54 -2.63 -15.94
N GLN A 36 -11.83 -3.20 -17.10
CA GLN A 36 -13.15 -3.71 -17.41
C GLN A 36 -13.52 -4.91 -16.52
N GLU A 37 -12.55 -5.78 -16.21
CA GLU A 37 -12.75 -6.86 -15.25
C GLU A 37 -13.17 -6.31 -13.88
N ILE A 38 -12.46 -5.30 -13.35
CA ILE A 38 -12.79 -4.71 -12.04
C ILE A 38 -14.13 -3.97 -12.07
N LEU A 39 -14.40 -3.14 -13.08
CA LEU A 39 -15.69 -2.44 -13.18
C LEU A 39 -16.88 -3.41 -13.22
N SER A 40 -16.72 -4.57 -13.87
CA SER A 40 -17.77 -5.59 -13.96
C SER A 40 -18.11 -6.25 -12.61
N MET A 41 -17.27 -6.08 -11.59
CA MET A 41 -17.49 -6.64 -10.26
C MET A 41 -18.44 -5.81 -9.39
N LYS A 42 -18.99 -4.70 -9.89
CA LYS A 42 -19.88 -3.81 -9.12
C LYS A 42 -20.99 -4.54 -8.38
N ASP A 43 -21.69 -5.47 -9.06
CA ASP A 43 -22.78 -6.24 -8.46
C ASP A 43 -22.28 -7.19 -7.37
N GLU A 44 -21.10 -7.80 -7.55
CA GLU A 44 -20.47 -8.67 -6.54
C GLU A 44 -20.05 -7.86 -5.32
N VAL A 45 -19.41 -6.70 -5.53
CA VAL A 45 -19.03 -5.76 -4.46
C VAL A 45 -20.26 -5.33 -3.66
N LEU A 46 -21.32 -4.87 -4.35
CA LEU A 46 -22.56 -4.45 -3.71
C LEU A 46 -23.21 -5.60 -2.91
N TYR A 47 -23.22 -6.81 -3.48
CA TYR A 47 -23.73 -8.00 -2.80
C TYR A 47 -22.95 -8.30 -1.52
N HIS A 48 -21.62 -8.26 -1.57
CA HIS A 48 -20.76 -8.52 -0.42
C HIS A 48 -20.90 -7.46 0.68
N ILE A 49 -21.17 -6.21 0.34
CA ILE A 49 -21.46 -5.16 1.31
C ILE A 49 -22.82 -5.41 1.98
N ASN A 50 -23.89 -5.58 1.19
CA ASN A 50 -25.26 -5.60 1.68
C ASN A 50 -25.71 -6.95 2.28
N TYR A 51 -25.06 -8.05 1.90
CA TYR A 51 -25.42 -9.40 2.35
C TYR A 51 -24.24 -10.14 3.03
N GLY A 52 -23.08 -9.50 3.13
CA GLY A 52 -21.92 -10.01 3.86
C GLY A 52 -21.88 -9.54 5.32
N GLY A 53 -20.74 -9.80 5.97
CA GLY A 53 -20.54 -9.44 7.39
C GLY A 53 -20.61 -7.94 7.66
N ALA A 54 -20.21 -7.10 6.71
CA ALA A 54 -20.21 -5.65 6.83
C ALA A 54 -21.61 -5.06 7.06
N ARG A 55 -22.66 -5.72 6.54
CA ARG A 55 -24.04 -5.25 6.65
C ARG A 55 -24.49 -4.98 8.09
N GLY A 56 -23.99 -5.77 9.04
CA GLY A 56 -24.37 -5.64 10.46
C GLY A 56 -23.95 -4.33 11.11
N GLU A 57 -22.97 -3.64 10.53
CA GLU A 57 -22.41 -2.38 11.03
C GLU A 57 -23.09 -1.14 10.40
N LEU A 58 -23.84 -1.32 9.30
CA LEU A 58 -24.39 -0.21 8.51
C LEU A 58 -25.84 0.13 8.91
N ASN A 59 -26.16 1.42 8.85
CA ASN A 59 -27.51 1.93 9.14
C ASN A 59 -28.57 1.45 8.14
N ARG A 60 -28.17 1.25 6.88
CA ARG A 60 -29.01 0.80 5.77
C ARG A 60 -28.21 0.00 4.76
N ASP A 61 -28.89 -0.49 3.74
CA ASP A 61 -28.26 -1.07 2.57
C ASP A 61 -27.61 0.06 1.75
N VAL A 62 -26.43 -0.20 1.20
CA VAL A 62 -25.73 0.64 0.24
C VAL A 62 -26.47 0.62 -1.09
N GLU A 63 -26.62 1.78 -1.71
CA GLU A 63 -27.23 1.95 -3.03
C GLU A 63 -26.19 1.70 -4.14
N ALA A 64 -26.66 1.26 -5.30
CA ALA A 64 -25.76 0.89 -6.38
C ALA A 64 -24.96 2.09 -6.92
N ASP A 65 -25.50 3.30 -6.89
CA ASP A 65 -24.84 4.53 -7.32
C ASP A 65 -23.77 5.02 -6.33
N GLU A 66 -23.85 4.65 -5.04
CA GLU A 66 -22.79 4.90 -4.04
C GLU A 66 -21.52 4.07 -4.30
N VAL A 67 -21.60 3.02 -5.14
CA VAL A 67 -20.45 2.18 -5.50
C VAL A 67 -19.79 2.69 -6.78
N GLU A 68 -18.79 3.57 -6.60
CA GLU A 68 -17.96 4.17 -7.65
C GLU A 68 -16.70 3.30 -7.89
N MET A 69 -16.84 2.25 -8.69
CA MET A 69 -15.76 1.28 -8.97
C MET A 69 -14.51 1.92 -9.60
N GLU A 70 -14.69 3.02 -10.30
CA GLU A 70 -13.63 3.81 -10.92
C GLU A 70 -12.64 4.38 -9.89
N ARG A 71 -13.06 4.62 -8.65
CA ARG A 71 -12.22 5.15 -7.55
C ARG A 71 -11.34 4.11 -6.88
N ALA A 72 -11.16 2.94 -7.51
CA ALA A 72 -10.35 1.88 -6.95
C ALA A 72 -8.88 2.30 -6.79
N TYR A 73 -8.31 2.01 -5.62
CA TYR A 73 -6.89 2.16 -5.36
C TYR A 73 -6.14 0.85 -5.66
N LYS A 74 -5.03 0.95 -6.38
CA LYS A 74 -4.08 -0.16 -6.47
C LYS A 74 -3.21 -0.19 -5.23
N VAL A 75 -3.30 -1.26 -4.46
CA VAL A 75 -2.51 -1.44 -3.24
C VAL A 75 -1.54 -2.61 -3.42
N TYR A 76 -0.25 -2.29 -3.48
CA TYR A 76 0.81 -3.28 -3.62
C TYR A 76 1.12 -3.97 -2.28
N ALA A 77 1.40 -5.26 -2.34
CA ALA A 77 1.80 -6.07 -1.21
C ALA A 77 3.19 -6.65 -1.48
N ASN A 78 4.21 -6.06 -0.85
CA ASN A 78 5.59 -6.49 -1.01
C ASN A 78 6.40 -6.27 0.28
N SER A 79 6.62 -7.34 1.01
CA SER A 79 7.38 -7.32 2.27
C SER A 79 8.88 -7.00 2.10
N GLU A 80 9.39 -7.11 0.87
CA GLU A 80 10.80 -6.89 0.54
C GLU A 80 11.05 -5.50 -0.07
N LEU A 81 10.00 -4.69 -0.24
CA LEU A 81 10.08 -3.38 -0.91
C LEU A 81 11.10 -2.44 -0.26
N LEU A 82 11.18 -2.44 1.08
CA LEU A 82 12.12 -1.58 1.81
C LEU A 82 13.55 -2.14 1.86
N LYS A 83 13.81 -3.27 1.18
CA LYS A 83 15.15 -3.89 1.08
C LYS A 83 15.76 -3.78 -0.32
N THR A 84 14.99 -3.37 -1.32
CA THR A 84 15.46 -3.17 -2.69
C THR A 84 16.07 -1.77 -2.87
N ASN A 85 17.00 -1.66 -3.81
CA ASN A 85 17.53 -0.37 -4.27
C ASN A 85 16.67 0.23 -5.40
N ASP A 86 15.91 -0.60 -6.11
CA ASP A 86 14.97 -0.17 -7.15
C ASP A 86 13.53 -0.50 -6.70
N VAL A 87 12.86 0.52 -6.18
CA VAL A 87 11.51 0.39 -5.61
C VAL A 87 10.47 0.20 -6.72
N LYS A 88 10.60 0.92 -7.84
CA LYS A 88 9.63 0.87 -8.94
C LYS A 88 9.65 -0.49 -9.64
N GLU A 89 10.84 -1.00 -9.99
CA GLU A 89 10.97 -2.34 -10.57
C GLU A 89 10.42 -3.43 -9.62
N SER A 90 10.63 -3.26 -8.31
CA SER A 90 10.09 -4.20 -7.32
C SER A 90 8.56 -4.16 -7.25
N LEU A 91 7.93 -2.99 -7.37
CA LEU A 91 6.47 -2.85 -7.41
C LEU A 91 5.85 -3.49 -8.67
N GLU A 92 6.50 -3.37 -9.82
CA GLU A 92 6.01 -4.00 -11.07
C GLU A 92 5.85 -5.52 -10.94
N ASN A 93 6.72 -6.16 -10.15
CA ASN A 93 6.72 -7.60 -9.90
C ASN A 93 5.98 -8.01 -8.63
N SER A 94 5.34 -7.06 -7.94
CA SER A 94 4.68 -7.30 -6.66
C SER A 94 3.27 -7.87 -6.83
N TYR A 95 2.83 -8.62 -5.83
CA TYR A 95 1.40 -8.87 -5.66
C TYR A 95 0.69 -7.54 -5.38
N TYR A 96 -0.55 -7.44 -5.80
CA TYR A 96 -1.38 -6.28 -5.50
C TYR A 96 -2.84 -6.70 -5.41
N LYS A 97 -3.62 -5.80 -4.80
CA LYS A 97 -5.08 -5.84 -4.77
C LYS A 97 -5.62 -4.52 -5.27
N TRP A 98 -6.87 -4.54 -5.72
CA TRP A 98 -7.66 -3.31 -5.88
C TRP A 98 -8.46 -3.09 -4.61
N GLN A 99 -8.64 -1.84 -4.22
CA GLN A 99 -9.44 -1.48 -3.06
C GLN A 99 -10.45 -0.41 -3.43
N ILE A 100 -11.74 -0.74 -3.33
CA ILE A 100 -12.84 0.16 -3.67
C ILE A 100 -13.32 0.87 -2.41
N PRO A 101 -13.19 2.20 -2.31
CA PRO A 101 -13.85 2.95 -1.26
C PRO A 101 -15.33 3.18 -1.61
N VAL A 102 -16.21 3.00 -0.63
CA VAL A 102 -17.63 3.33 -0.69
C VAL A 102 -17.97 4.19 0.52
N TYR A 103 -18.54 5.36 0.28
CA TYR A 103 -18.88 6.32 1.33
C TYR A 103 -20.39 6.37 1.50
N THR A 104 -20.88 6.08 2.70
CA THR A 104 -22.32 6.02 2.96
C THR A 104 -22.61 6.40 4.40
N ASP A 105 -23.56 7.29 4.64
CA ASP A 105 -24.07 7.64 5.98
C ASP A 105 -23.00 7.92 7.06
N GLY A 106 -21.84 8.49 6.70
CA GLY A 106 -20.73 8.76 7.61
C GLY A 106 -19.75 7.59 7.84
N PHE A 107 -19.96 6.47 7.15
CA PHE A 107 -19.03 5.33 7.09
C PHE A 107 -18.17 5.39 5.84
N THR A 108 -16.95 4.87 5.95
CA THR A 108 -16.17 4.42 4.80
C THR A 108 -16.12 2.90 4.80
N ILE A 109 -16.48 2.29 3.68
CA ILE A 109 -16.37 0.86 3.45
C ILE A 109 -15.24 0.65 2.44
N LEU A 110 -14.23 -0.16 2.80
CA LEU A 110 -13.16 -0.54 1.88
C LEU A 110 -13.34 -1.99 1.45
N VAL A 111 -13.52 -2.21 0.16
CA VAL A 111 -13.68 -3.55 -0.42
C VAL A 111 -12.40 -3.94 -1.15
N ASP A 112 -11.73 -4.97 -0.65
CA ASP A 112 -10.58 -5.57 -1.30
C ASP A 112 -11.02 -6.51 -2.42
N ILE A 113 -10.50 -6.28 -3.62
CA ILE A 113 -10.62 -7.15 -4.78
C ILE A 113 -9.26 -7.79 -5.04
N THR A 114 -9.22 -9.12 -5.03
CA THR A 114 -7.98 -9.90 -5.05
C THR A 114 -7.99 -10.96 -6.15
N LYS A 115 -6.80 -11.31 -6.63
CA LYS A 115 -6.60 -12.34 -7.66
C LYS A 115 -5.61 -13.38 -7.16
N VAL A 116 -6.05 -14.63 -7.13
CA VAL A 116 -5.17 -15.76 -6.84
C VAL A 116 -4.38 -16.06 -8.11
N THR A 117 -3.05 -15.88 -8.08
CA THR A 117 -2.18 -16.13 -9.24
C THR A 117 -1.30 -17.37 -9.08
N SER A 118 -1.15 -17.85 -7.84
CA SER A 118 -0.46 -19.09 -7.52
C SER A 118 -1.12 -19.79 -6.33
N ILE A 119 -0.96 -21.11 -6.25
CA ILE A 119 -1.50 -21.95 -5.18
C ILE A 119 -0.32 -22.63 -4.50
N PRO A 120 -0.11 -22.42 -3.19
CA PRO A 120 0.94 -23.12 -2.46
C PRO A 120 0.72 -24.64 -2.42
N ASP A 121 1.81 -25.40 -2.47
CA ASP A 121 1.75 -26.87 -2.41
C ASP A 121 1.41 -27.40 -1.00
N ASP A 122 1.56 -26.58 0.03
CA ASP A 122 1.52 -26.95 1.45
C ASP A 122 0.18 -26.68 2.15
N ILE A 123 -0.88 -26.35 1.39
CA ILE A 123 -2.23 -26.19 1.93
C ILE A 123 -3.08 -27.48 1.77
N PRO A 124 -4.16 -27.65 2.56
CA PRO A 124 -5.10 -28.76 2.41
C PRO A 124 -5.68 -28.90 0.99
N GLU A 125 -5.90 -30.13 0.51
CA GLU A 125 -6.36 -30.39 -0.87
C GLU A 125 -7.74 -29.82 -1.19
N ASP A 126 -8.66 -29.81 -0.23
CA ASP A 126 -9.97 -29.16 -0.34
C ASP A 126 -9.84 -27.64 -0.54
N ALA A 127 -8.89 -27.01 0.14
CA ALA A 127 -8.54 -25.62 -0.10
C ALA A 127 -7.91 -25.41 -1.50
N LYS A 128 -7.06 -26.34 -1.97
CA LYS A 128 -6.50 -26.27 -3.33
C LYS A 128 -7.56 -26.35 -4.40
N GLU A 129 -8.54 -27.26 -4.28
CA GLU A 129 -9.62 -27.38 -5.25
C GLU A 129 -10.43 -26.09 -5.35
N THR A 130 -10.75 -25.49 -4.21
CA THR A 130 -11.45 -24.20 -4.16
C THR A 130 -10.63 -23.07 -4.80
N LEU A 131 -9.32 -23.01 -4.52
CA LEU A 131 -8.45 -21.99 -5.12
C LEU A 131 -8.21 -22.20 -6.61
N LYS A 132 -8.20 -23.44 -7.10
CA LYS A 132 -8.10 -23.75 -8.54
C LYS A 132 -9.28 -23.17 -9.32
N GLN A 133 -10.48 -23.18 -8.74
CA GLN A 133 -11.66 -22.58 -9.36
C GLN A 133 -11.61 -21.05 -9.43
N LYS A 134 -10.82 -20.42 -8.54
CA LYS A 134 -10.65 -18.97 -8.46
C LYS A 134 -9.32 -18.47 -9.04
N LEU A 135 -8.54 -19.38 -9.65
CA LEU A 135 -7.22 -19.07 -10.17
C LEU A 135 -7.33 -18.11 -11.36
N ASN A 136 -6.60 -17.01 -11.30
CA ASN A 136 -6.59 -15.93 -12.29
C ASN A 136 -7.96 -15.26 -12.50
N ILE A 137 -8.83 -15.30 -11.48
CA ILE A 137 -10.11 -14.59 -11.48
C ILE A 137 -10.09 -13.57 -10.33
N TRP A 138 -10.55 -12.35 -10.60
CA TRP A 138 -10.74 -11.34 -9.55
C TRP A 138 -11.95 -11.70 -8.69
N THR A 139 -11.79 -11.60 -7.38
CA THR A 139 -12.85 -11.94 -6.41
C THR A 139 -12.84 -10.96 -5.25
N VAL A 140 -13.99 -10.73 -4.64
CA VAL A 140 -14.05 -9.96 -3.38
C VAL A 140 -13.35 -10.75 -2.27
N GLY A 141 -12.30 -10.17 -1.71
CA GLY A 141 -11.47 -10.79 -0.67
C GLY A 141 -11.94 -10.43 0.73
N ALA A 142 -11.99 -9.13 1.04
CA ALA A 142 -12.35 -8.63 2.36
C ALA A 142 -13.15 -7.33 2.25
N VAL A 143 -14.00 -7.08 3.25
CA VAL A 143 -14.76 -5.83 3.39
C VAL A 143 -14.47 -5.28 4.78
N TYR A 144 -14.01 -4.03 4.84
CA TYR A 144 -13.74 -3.31 6.08
C TYR A 144 -14.72 -2.15 6.22
N VAL A 145 -15.23 -1.92 7.43
CA VAL A 145 -16.12 -0.81 7.74
C VAL A 145 -15.42 0.11 8.74
N TYR A 146 -15.37 1.39 8.43
CA TYR A 146 -14.82 2.44 9.25
C TYR A 146 -15.95 3.41 9.63
N ASP A 147 -16.22 3.54 10.92
CA ASP A 147 -17.22 4.45 11.47
C ASP A 147 -16.58 5.83 11.73
N ALA A 148 -17.25 6.89 11.27
CA ALA A 148 -16.84 8.28 11.42
C ALA A 148 -15.37 8.56 11.00
N GLU A 149 -14.84 7.78 10.05
CA GLU A 149 -13.51 7.96 9.47
C GLU A 149 -13.63 7.91 7.94
N THR A 150 -13.10 8.95 7.28
CA THR A 150 -13.02 9.01 5.81
C THR A 150 -11.67 8.46 5.37
N VAL A 151 -11.67 7.31 4.69
CA VAL A 151 -10.44 6.77 4.08
C VAL A 151 -10.42 7.15 2.61
N ASP A 152 -9.55 8.11 2.26
CA ASP A 152 -9.33 8.57 0.89
C ASP A 152 -7.82 8.80 0.70
N TYR A 153 -7.16 7.94 -0.07
CA TYR A 153 -5.70 7.95 -0.17
C TYR A 153 -5.18 9.14 -0.98
N ASP A 154 -5.87 9.54 -2.04
CA ASP A 154 -5.50 10.70 -2.86
C ASP A 154 -5.53 11.99 -2.03
N ASN A 155 -6.66 12.23 -1.37
CA ASN A 155 -6.82 13.38 -0.50
C ASN A 155 -5.85 13.34 0.68
N THR A 156 -5.57 12.14 1.21
CA THR A 156 -4.60 11.95 2.29
C THR A 156 -3.20 12.38 1.89
N VAL A 157 -2.71 11.89 0.74
CA VAL A 157 -1.36 12.22 0.25
C VAL A 157 -1.26 13.71 -0.07
N THR A 158 -2.27 14.24 -0.77
CA THR A 158 -2.33 15.65 -1.18
C THR A 158 -2.28 16.58 0.03
N THR A 159 -3.18 16.39 0.99
CA THR A 159 -3.25 17.20 2.22
C THR A 159 -1.94 17.10 3.01
N SER A 160 -1.38 15.90 3.15
CA SER A 160 -0.13 15.69 3.88
C SER A 160 1.04 16.46 3.28
N LEU A 161 1.17 16.44 1.95
CA LEU A 161 2.25 17.15 1.22
C LEU A 161 2.10 18.66 1.36
N GLU A 162 0.90 19.18 1.16
CA GLU A 162 0.59 20.60 1.26
C GLU A 162 0.81 21.14 2.67
N GLU A 163 0.34 20.45 3.70
CA GLU A 163 0.55 20.81 5.11
C GLU A 163 2.03 20.79 5.52
N ALA A 164 2.82 19.91 4.91
CA ALA A 164 4.26 19.84 5.10
C ALA A 164 5.02 20.91 4.28
N GLY A 165 4.34 21.64 3.39
CA GLY A 165 4.92 22.73 2.59
C GLY A 165 5.49 22.28 1.24
N TYR A 166 5.04 21.14 0.71
CA TYR A 166 5.37 20.65 -0.62
C TYR A 166 4.22 20.92 -1.59
N ASN A 167 4.56 21.08 -2.86
CA ASN A 167 3.57 21.07 -3.93
C ASN A 167 3.25 19.61 -4.26
N SER A 168 2.03 19.16 -4.02
CA SER A 168 1.58 17.79 -4.31
C SER A 168 1.75 17.43 -5.80
N ASP A 169 1.54 18.41 -6.68
CA ASP A 169 1.73 18.31 -8.13
C ASP A 169 3.20 18.16 -8.57
N GLU A 170 4.17 18.06 -7.66
CA GLU A 170 5.58 17.75 -8.01
C GLU A 170 5.94 16.30 -7.71
N TYR A 171 5.01 15.54 -7.13
CA TYR A 171 5.25 14.19 -6.67
C TYR A 171 4.27 13.21 -7.30
N SER A 172 4.68 11.94 -7.32
CA SER A 172 3.80 10.81 -7.56
C SER A 172 3.85 9.88 -6.36
N TYR A 173 2.91 8.94 -6.25
CA TYR A 173 2.93 8.00 -5.14
C TYR A 173 2.40 6.63 -5.53
N GLU A 174 2.75 5.62 -4.73
CA GLU A 174 2.22 4.27 -4.83
C GLU A 174 1.76 3.82 -3.44
N VAL A 175 0.57 3.22 -3.34
CA VAL A 175 0.05 2.70 -2.07
C VAL A 175 0.56 1.29 -1.86
N VAL A 176 1.16 1.05 -0.70
CA VAL A 176 1.79 -0.20 -0.33
C VAL A 176 1.32 -0.65 1.04
N SER A 177 1.23 -1.96 1.26
CA SER A 177 0.82 -2.56 2.52
C SER A 177 1.66 -3.81 2.84
N GLY A 178 1.64 -4.23 4.11
CA GLY A 178 2.39 -5.40 4.56
C GLY A 178 3.91 -5.22 4.55
N LEU A 179 4.39 -3.98 4.68
CA LEU A 179 5.82 -3.71 4.83
C LEU A 179 6.31 -4.17 6.22
N PRO A 180 7.59 -4.52 6.39
CA PRO A 180 8.12 -4.86 7.70
C PRO A 180 7.97 -3.69 8.67
N GLY A 181 7.21 -3.92 9.74
CA GLY A 181 6.86 -2.92 10.76
C GLY A 181 5.67 -2.02 10.46
N ILE A 182 5.17 -2.02 9.21
CA ILE A 182 3.99 -1.24 8.79
C ILE A 182 2.97 -2.19 8.16
N ARG A 183 1.96 -2.56 8.95
CA ARG A 183 0.93 -3.53 8.52
C ARG A 183 -0.09 -2.90 7.57
N TYR A 184 -0.62 -1.74 7.93
CA TYR A 184 -1.69 -1.06 7.20
C TYR A 184 -1.13 -0.21 6.04
N PRO A 185 -1.97 0.18 5.07
CA PRO A 185 -1.53 0.92 3.89
C PRO A 185 -0.76 2.21 4.19
N ALA A 186 0.32 2.43 3.46
CA ALA A 186 1.11 3.65 3.44
C ALA A 186 1.39 4.05 1.99
N ALA A 187 1.58 5.33 1.73
CA ALA A 187 2.00 5.84 0.43
C ALA A 187 3.53 6.01 0.41
N ILE A 188 4.19 5.45 -0.61
CA ILE A 188 5.58 5.78 -0.95
C ILE A 188 5.54 6.92 -1.96
N ILE A 189 6.15 8.04 -1.61
CA ILE A 189 6.13 9.26 -2.43
C ILE A 189 7.43 9.32 -3.25
N PHE A 190 7.29 9.50 -4.55
CA PHE A 190 8.38 9.60 -5.51
C PHE A 190 8.49 11.03 -6.04
N ASN A 191 9.72 11.53 -6.12
CA ASN A 191 9.99 12.83 -6.71
C ASN A 191 10.06 12.78 -8.24
N ALA A 192 10.45 13.90 -8.85
CA ALA A 192 10.53 14.03 -10.29
C ALA A 192 11.49 13.03 -10.96
N ASP A 193 12.53 12.58 -10.26
CA ASP A 193 13.49 11.56 -10.75
C ASP A 193 12.99 10.12 -10.51
N GLU A 194 11.72 9.94 -10.13
CA GLU A 194 11.11 8.66 -9.72
C GLU A 194 11.83 7.98 -8.54
N LYS A 195 12.54 8.76 -7.72
CA LYS A 195 13.19 8.24 -6.52
C LYS A 195 12.27 8.37 -5.31
N PRO A 196 12.18 7.33 -4.46
CA PRO A 196 11.39 7.40 -3.24
C PRO A 196 12.00 8.43 -2.29
N GLU A 197 11.21 9.44 -1.92
CA GLU A 197 11.65 10.54 -1.07
C GLU A 197 10.99 10.47 0.31
N PHE A 198 9.69 10.12 0.34
CA PHE A 198 8.92 10.10 1.57
C PHE A 198 8.05 8.85 1.73
N VAL A 199 7.62 8.64 2.98
CA VAL A 199 6.56 7.70 3.36
C VAL A 199 5.49 8.48 4.13
N ILE A 200 4.24 8.31 3.72
CA ILE A 200 3.07 8.92 4.37
C ILE A 200 2.14 7.79 4.82
N PRO A 201 1.73 7.71 6.10
CA PRO A 201 0.65 6.82 6.51
C PRO A 201 -0.61 7.10 5.68
N ALA A 202 -1.26 6.09 5.10
CA ALA A 202 -2.47 6.30 4.30
C ALA A 202 -3.76 6.12 5.11
N GLN A 203 -3.65 5.67 6.37
CA GLN A 203 -4.76 5.45 7.29
C GLN A 203 -4.34 5.80 8.72
N LYS A 204 -5.31 6.14 9.57
CA LYS A 204 -5.07 6.38 11.00
C LYS A 204 -4.38 5.18 11.67
N SER A 205 -4.81 3.97 11.33
CA SER A 205 -4.22 2.71 11.81
C SER A 205 -2.73 2.55 11.46
N THR A 206 -2.29 3.08 10.32
CA THR A 206 -0.89 3.05 9.87
C THR A 206 0.01 3.92 10.74
N THR A 207 -0.53 5.01 11.32
CA THR A 207 0.25 5.92 12.19
C THR A 207 0.79 5.21 13.43
N HIS A 208 0.12 4.16 13.91
CA HIS A 208 0.58 3.34 15.04
C HIS A 208 1.87 2.57 14.76
N ALA A 209 2.27 2.44 13.49
CA ALA A 209 3.57 1.90 13.13
C ALA A 209 4.71 2.86 13.51
N PHE A 210 4.49 4.15 13.71
CA PHE A 210 5.54 5.13 13.98
C PHE A 210 5.60 5.44 15.47
N ILE A 211 6.36 4.63 16.22
CA ILE A 211 6.45 4.72 17.68
C ILE A 211 7.59 5.65 18.08
N GLY A 212 7.29 6.58 18.98
CA GLY A 212 8.24 7.53 19.55
C GLY A 212 8.43 8.78 18.68
N GLU A 213 9.52 9.49 18.93
CA GLU A 213 9.81 10.78 18.28
C GLU A 213 10.45 10.55 16.92
N TRP A 214 9.62 10.56 15.88
CA TRP A 214 10.07 10.49 14.50
C TRP A 214 10.39 11.90 13.96
N PRO A 215 11.54 12.08 13.28
CA PRO A 215 11.75 13.30 12.50
C PRO A 215 10.75 13.34 11.34
N THR A 216 10.06 14.47 11.20
CA THR A 216 9.12 14.70 10.11
C THR A 216 9.75 15.61 9.05
N ALA A 217 9.40 15.37 7.80
CA ALA A 217 10.02 16.01 6.64
C ALA A 217 9.32 17.32 6.25
N ALA A 218 9.00 18.24 7.16
CA ALA A 218 8.28 19.48 6.83
C ALA A 218 9.22 20.63 6.37
N LYS A 219 8.89 21.30 5.26
CA LYS A 219 9.59 22.51 4.74
C LYS A 219 9.27 23.77 5.57
N ASN A 220 8.02 23.92 6.00
CA ASN A 220 7.51 25.18 6.56
C ASN A 220 7.36 25.20 8.08
N ARG A 221 7.73 24.13 8.78
CA ARG A 221 7.81 24.16 10.24
C ARG A 221 9.23 24.50 10.64
N GLU A 222 9.43 25.70 11.20
CA GLU A 222 10.57 25.94 12.08
C GLU A 222 10.70 24.73 12.99
N LYS A 223 11.94 24.25 13.11
CA LYS A 223 12.40 23.02 13.77
C LYS A 223 12.05 22.97 15.26
N THR A 224 10.78 23.08 15.61
CA THR A 224 10.22 22.56 16.85
C THR A 224 9.78 21.15 16.51
N ALA A 225 10.75 20.23 16.64
CA ALA A 225 10.43 18.83 16.84
C ALA A 225 9.64 18.75 18.14
N THR A 226 8.34 19.02 18.09
CA THR A 226 7.45 18.65 19.17
C THR A 226 7.23 17.15 19.03
N PRO A 227 7.65 16.36 20.02
CA PRO A 227 7.42 14.92 20.07
C PRO A 227 5.96 14.61 19.73
N SER A 228 5.66 14.07 18.55
CA SER A 228 4.31 13.59 18.31
C SER A 228 4.19 12.25 19.02
N ASN A 229 3.65 12.27 20.24
CA ASN A 229 2.86 11.13 20.67
C ASN A 229 1.78 11.00 19.59
N ALA A 230 1.83 9.97 18.75
CA ALA A 230 0.84 9.69 17.70
C ALA A 230 -0.52 9.27 18.28
N GLN A 231 -0.92 9.87 19.40
CA GLN A 231 -2.21 9.71 20.06
C GLN A 231 -2.74 11.09 20.41
N ASN A 232 -3.95 11.37 19.92
CA ASN A 232 -4.84 12.48 20.24
C ASN A 232 -4.53 13.85 19.61
N SER A 233 -5.00 13.99 18.38
CA SER A 233 -5.78 15.16 17.99
C SER A 233 -7.23 14.68 17.82
N ASN A 234 -8.13 15.08 18.73
CA ASN A 234 -9.58 14.79 18.72
C ASN A 234 -10.33 15.58 17.61
N ASN A 235 -9.69 15.82 16.48
CA ASN A 235 -10.38 16.27 15.28
C ASN A 235 -10.52 15.04 14.39
N ASP A 236 -11.73 14.52 14.30
CA ASP A 236 -12.05 13.32 13.51
C ASP A 236 -11.98 13.55 11.98
N ASN A 237 -11.51 14.72 11.56
CA ASN A 237 -11.32 15.16 10.16
C ASN A 237 -9.86 15.55 9.86
N ILE A 238 -8.88 14.80 10.38
CA ILE A 238 -7.50 14.98 9.94
C ILE A 238 -7.34 14.28 8.59
N ASN A 239 -7.42 15.05 7.50
CA ASN A 239 -7.15 14.54 6.16
C ASN A 239 -5.65 14.44 5.85
N GLY A 240 -4.74 14.93 6.71
CA GLY A 240 -3.29 14.91 6.48
C GLY A 240 -2.50 14.22 7.58
N PHE A 241 -1.52 13.39 7.22
CA PHE A 241 -0.60 12.77 8.16
C PHE A 241 0.80 13.37 8.07
N PHE A 242 1.59 13.14 9.11
CA PHE A 242 3.01 13.48 9.08
C PHE A 242 3.74 12.72 7.96
N ILE A 243 4.65 13.42 7.29
CA ILE A 243 5.52 12.89 6.26
C ILE A 243 6.87 12.50 6.87
N TYR A 244 7.35 11.30 6.55
CA TYR A 244 8.63 10.77 7.02
C TYR A 244 9.60 10.58 5.86
N TYR A 245 10.90 10.80 6.09
CA TYR A 245 11.92 10.52 5.08
C TYR A 245 11.99 9.02 4.78
N TYR A 246 12.02 8.65 3.50
CA TYR A 246 12.04 7.26 3.07
C TYR A 246 13.22 6.48 3.68
N ASP A 247 14.42 7.05 3.67
CA ASP A 247 15.63 6.42 4.21
C ASP A 247 15.56 6.15 5.72
N ASP A 248 14.86 7.00 6.47
CA ASP A 248 14.65 6.80 7.91
C ASP A 248 13.70 5.63 8.17
N VAL A 249 12.65 5.51 7.35
CA VAL A 249 11.70 4.38 7.41
C VAL A 249 12.37 3.08 7.01
N VAL A 250 13.16 3.06 5.93
CA VAL A 250 13.95 1.89 5.51
C VAL A 250 14.90 1.44 6.62
N ARG A 251 15.62 2.38 7.23
CA ARG A 251 16.55 2.08 8.32
C ARG A 251 15.84 1.46 9.52
N ALA A 252 14.70 2.02 9.93
CA ALA A 252 13.92 1.49 11.04
C ALA A 252 13.27 0.14 10.71
N SER A 253 12.73 -0.03 9.50
CA SER A 253 12.11 -1.26 9.03
C SER A 253 13.11 -2.42 8.98
N ASN A 254 14.35 -2.16 8.55
CA ASN A 254 15.41 -3.15 8.60
C ASN A 254 15.81 -3.53 10.05
N SER A 255 15.62 -2.63 11.01
CA SER A 255 15.81 -2.91 12.45
C SER A 255 14.60 -3.58 13.12
N TYR A 256 13.39 -3.45 12.55
CA TYR A 256 12.13 -4.02 13.05
C TYR A 256 12.17 -5.55 13.20
N ASN A 257 13.00 -6.22 12.39
CA ASN A 257 13.24 -7.66 12.45
C ASN A 257 13.79 -8.17 13.80
N GLN A 258 13.94 -7.29 14.81
CA GLN A 258 14.43 -7.61 16.15
C GLN A 258 13.35 -7.59 17.26
N SER A 259 12.19 -6.90 17.10
CA SER A 259 11.27 -6.66 18.22
C SER A 259 9.78 -6.94 17.98
N GLY A 260 9.29 -6.91 16.73
CA GLY A 260 7.88 -7.22 16.41
C GLY A 260 6.83 -6.20 16.90
N ILE A 261 7.25 -5.01 17.36
CA ILE A 261 6.35 -3.94 17.86
C ILE A 261 6.71 -2.61 17.17
N GLY A 262 5.95 -2.22 16.15
CA GLY A 262 6.08 -0.96 15.40
C GLY A 262 7.51 -0.56 14.96
N LEU A 263 7.63 0.51 14.18
CA LEU A 263 8.91 1.13 13.87
C LEU A 263 9.31 2.09 15.00
N SER A 264 10.52 1.92 15.52
CA SER A 264 11.13 2.83 16.52
C SER A 264 12.34 3.52 15.92
N TYR A 265 12.47 4.83 16.19
CA TYR A 265 13.59 5.63 15.71
C TYR A 265 14.86 5.50 16.58
N LYS A 266 14.76 5.03 17.84
CA LYS A 266 15.92 4.92 18.76
C LYS A 266 16.77 3.68 18.44
N LYS A 267 18.10 3.89 18.35
CA LYS A 267 19.12 2.94 17.89
C LYS A 267 19.51 1.84 18.91
N ASP A 268 19.00 1.83 20.13
CA ASP A 268 19.58 1.01 21.19
C ASP A 268 18.56 0.19 21.99
N ILE A 269 18.88 -1.13 22.08
CA ILE A 269 18.46 -2.17 23.04
C ILE A 269 17.16 -2.95 22.67
N ILE A 270 17.23 -4.24 22.32
CA ILE A 270 17.22 -5.47 23.16
C ILE A 270 17.27 -6.72 22.24
N GLU A 271 17.94 -7.77 22.73
CA GLU A 271 18.19 -9.08 22.12
C GLU A 271 16.96 -9.89 21.66
N LYS A 272 17.25 -10.65 20.59
CA LYS A 272 16.53 -11.78 19.97
C LYS A 272 15.44 -12.43 20.82
N ASN A 273 14.22 -12.43 20.28
CA ASN A 273 13.39 -13.63 20.24
C ASN A 273 12.62 -13.73 18.93
N THR A 274 12.74 -14.91 18.30
CA THR A 274 12.02 -15.36 17.10
C THR A 274 10.51 -15.26 17.31
N ILE A 275 9.72 -14.77 16.34
CA ILE A 275 8.30 -15.15 16.12
C ILE A 275 7.83 -14.71 14.72
N ALA A 276 6.99 -15.56 14.13
CA ALA A 276 6.33 -15.43 12.83
C ALA A 276 5.13 -14.44 12.88
N VAL A 277 4.88 -13.75 11.77
CA VAL A 277 3.71 -12.86 11.60
C VAL A 277 2.84 -13.39 10.47
N SER A 278 1.62 -13.79 10.83
CA SER A 278 0.51 -14.03 9.92
C SER A 278 0.07 -12.70 9.29
N ILE A 279 0.13 -12.60 7.97
CA ILE A 279 -0.43 -11.48 7.20
C ILE A 279 -1.65 -12.03 6.46
N PHE A 280 -2.69 -11.20 6.38
CA PHE A 280 -4.05 -11.44 5.89
C PHE A 280 -5.02 -11.99 6.94
N GLY A 281 -5.83 -11.08 7.48
CA GLY A 281 -6.97 -11.41 8.31
C GLY A 281 -7.95 -12.29 7.54
N ALA A 282 -8.17 -13.48 8.06
CA ALA A 282 -9.39 -14.27 8.01
C ALA A 282 -10.18 -14.36 6.67
N ALA A 283 -9.50 -14.48 5.53
CA ALA A 283 -9.96 -15.27 4.38
C ALA A 283 -8.82 -15.38 3.35
N GLY A 284 -7.97 -16.40 3.50
CA GLY A 284 -7.03 -16.82 2.45
C GLY A 284 -5.69 -16.08 2.42
N ILE A 285 -4.78 -16.46 3.33
CA ILE A 285 -3.47 -17.06 3.03
C ILE A 285 -2.93 -17.56 4.39
N LEU A 286 -3.12 -18.87 4.63
CA LEU A 286 -2.44 -19.57 5.71
C LEU A 286 -0.97 -19.76 5.28
N LEU A 287 -0.06 -18.96 5.83
CA LEU A 287 1.36 -19.28 5.81
C LEU A 287 1.67 -20.25 6.96
N ILE A 288 1.78 -21.55 6.66
CA ILE A 288 2.32 -22.54 7.60
C ILE A 288 3.81 -22.75 7.27
N ILE A 289 4.70 -22.14 8.04
CA ILE A 289 6.14 -22.43 7.94
C ILE A 289 6.41 -23.82 8.54
N GLY A 290 6.62 -24.81 7.67
CA GLY A 290 7.08 -26.14 8.06
C GLY A 290 8.50 -26.10 8.62
N THR A 291 8.67 -26.31 9.94
CA THR A 291 9.99 -26.59 10.51
C THR A 291 10.46 -27.97 10.05
N LYS A 292 11.36 -28.00 9.06
CA LYS A 292 12.11 -29.19 8.63
C LYS A 292 12.98 -29.66 9.80
N LYS A 293 12.50 -30.67 10.55
CA LYS A 293 13.27 -31.33 11.62
C LYS A 293 14.47 -32.02 11.00
N ARG A 294 15.64 -31.39 11.11
CA ARG A 294 16.92 -31.91 10.62
C ARG A 294 17.33 -33.09 11.50
N ASN A 295 17.09 -34.31 11.01
CA ASN A 295 17.69 -35.52 11.55
C ASN A 295 19.22 -35.36 11.57
N LYS A 296 19.82 -35.45 12.76
CA LYS A 296 21.25 -35.74 12.89
C LYS A 296 21.40 -36.95 13.81
N LYS A 297 21.60 -38.10 13.19
CA LYS A 297 22.19 -39.30 13.81
C LYS A 297 23.55 -38.95 14.43
N ARG A 298 23.83 -39.52 15.60
CA ARG A 298 25.09 -40.21 16.00
C ARG A 298 24.85 -40.77 17.41
N MET A 299 24.72 -42.09 17.56
CA MET A 299 25.80 -43.04 17.89
C MET A 299 26.49 -42.73 19.23
N LYS A 300 26.00 -43.31 20.32
CA LYS A 300 26.59 -44.47 21.00
C LYS A 300 25.60 -45.01 22.04
#